data_AF-A0A4D8XL60-F1
#
_entry.id   AF-A0A4D8XL60-F1
#
_cell.length_a   1.000
_cell.length_b   1.000
_cell.length_c   1.000
_cell.angle_alpha   90.00
_cell.angle_beta   90.00
_cell.angle_gamma   90.00
#
_symmetry.space_group_name_H-M   'P 1'
#
loop_
_entity.id
_entity.type
_entity.pdbx_description
1 polymer ?
#
loop_
_entity_poly.entity_id
_entity_poly.type
_entity_poly.pdbx_seq_one_letter_code
_entity_poly.pdbx_strand_id
1 'polypeptide(L)'
;MSTKSLAVIGSGPSAMYTVKYVLKQIPSLKIDIFEKLSEPFGLVRFGVAPDHPEVKNVAHEFRDMLETNSNIRMHLNHHITDLRDIRASHSAVLVGIGAQGSKTIPSDFHPHQSARDFVLWYNGHPEGHRPEISAEKCGIVSIVGMGNVALDVARLLSKKSDALSLLKKNGLTMEAIEWMTERQKAPHQKKVQIFARRGYPEAVFTNKEFRELLNVDGAVAVVNPSDLGESFEEIARKVEKDRGKKRGLEILERPVDIIRGISSAVFCRTTHGVGYFSSKR
;
A
#
# COMPACT_ATOMS: atom_id res chain seq x y z
N MET A 1 42.92 7.07 15.89
CA MET A 1 41.90 6.02 15.70
C MET A 1 41.13 6.33 14.43
N SER A 2 40.95 5.36 13.53
CA SER A 2 40.13 5.54 12.32
C SER A 2 38.72 5.97 12.72
N THR A 3 38.22 7.08 12.17
CA THR A 3 36.82 7.47 12.38
C THR A 3 35.92 6.38 11.80
N LYS A 4 35.03 5.81 12.62
CA LYS A 4 34.06 4.82 12.15
C LYS A 4 33.09 5.49 11.16
N SER A 5 32.83 4.82 10.04
CA SER A 5 31.91 5.31 9.00
C SER A 5 30.92 4.22 8.58
N LEU A 6 29.69 4.63 8.28
CA LEU A 6 28.61 3.76 7.83
C LEU A 6 28.03 4.29 6.52
N ALA A 7 28.05 3.47 5.47
CA ALA A 7 27.27 3.72 4.27
C ALA A 7 25.87 3.10 4.42
N VAL A 8 24.84 3.82 4.02
CA VAL A 8 23.45 3.36 4.04
C VAL A 8 22.88 3.44 2.64
N ILE A 9 22.45 2.30 2.09
CA ILE A 9 21.87 2.23 0.74
C ILE A 9 20.35 2.19 0.84
N GLY A 10 19.70 3.27 0.38
CA GLY A 10 18.27 3.53 0.52
C GLY A 10 17.95 4.40 1.73
N SER A 11 16.95 5.27 1.59
CA SER A 11 16.53 6.22 2.64
C SER A 11 15.14 5.92 3.22
N GLY A 12 14.62 4.70 3.03
CA GLY A 12 13.32 4.28 3.58
C GLY A 12 13.33 4.10 5.11
N PRO A 13 12.17 3.80 5.74
CA PRO A 13 12.06 3.74 7.20
C PRO A 13 13.04 2.78 7.88
N SER A 14 13.30 1.61 7.30
CA SER A 14 14.27 0.66 7.85
C SER A 14 15.68 1.28 7.96
N ALA A 15 16.10 2.02 6.93
CA ALA A 15 17.37 2.73 6.91
C ALA A 15 17.36 3.87 7.93
N MET A 16 16.35 4.73 7.89
CA MET A 16 16.28 5.94 8.73
C MET A 16 16.15 5.61 10.22
N TYR A 17 15.39 4.58 10.58
CA TYR A 17 15.35 4.11 11.96
C TYR A 17 16.69 3.51 12.39
N THR A 18 17.36 2.73 11.54
CA THR A 18 18.69 2.20 11.88
C THR A 18 19.68 3.34 12.14
N VAL A 19 19.70 4.36 11.27
CA VAL A 19 20.52 5.57 11.45
C VAL A 19 20.19 6.25 12.78
N LYS A 20 18.91 6.49 13.07
CA LYS A 20 18.45 7.11 14.33
C LYS A 20 18.96 6.37 15.55
N TYR A 21 18.83 5.04 15.59
CA TYR A 21 19.22 4.25 16.76
C TYR A 21 20.73 4.08 16.87
N VAL A 22 21.45 3.95 15.75
CA VAL A 22 22.92 3.87 15.76
C VAL A 22 23.53 5.18 16.24
N LEU A 23 23.00 6.34 15.84
CA LEU A 23 23.48 7.64 16.31
C LEU A 23 23.30 7.84 17.81
N LYS A 24 22.23 7.27 18.40
CA LYS A 24 22.05 7.28 19.86
C LYS A 24 23.17 6.51 20.59
N GLN A 25 23.71 5.47 19.96
CA GLN A 25 24.78 4.64 20.54
C GLN A 25 26.18 5.19 20.21
N ILE A 26 26.35 5.77 19.02
CA ILE A 26 27.61 6.29 18.53
C ILE A 26 27.37 7.69 17.91
N PRO A 27 27.23 8.75 18.73
CA PRO A 27 26.91 10.09 18.22
C PRO A 27 27.93 10.67 17.24
N SER A 28 29.18 10.20 17.28
CA SER A 28 30.27 10.65 16.41
C SER A 28 30.41 9.85 15.09
N LEU A 29 29.54 8.86 14.84
CA LEU A 29 29.63 8.02 13.65
C LEU A 29 29.38 8.85 12.37
N LYS A 30 30.29 8.77 11.39
CA LYS A 30 30.04 9.40 10.08
C LYS A 30 29.11 8.53 9.26
N ILE A 31 28.05 9.12 8.69
CA ILE A 31 27.03 8.37 7.94
C ILE A 31 26.83 9.00 6.58
N ASP A 32 27.01 8.21 5.52
CA ASP A 32 26.66 8.58 4.15
C ASP A 32 25.43 7.75 3.73
N ILE A 33 24.32 8.44 3.43
CA ILE A 33 23.06 7.82 2.99
C ILE A 33 22.92 8.04 1.49
N PHE A 34 22.77 6.97 0.72
CA PHE A 34 22.63 7.00 -0.73
C PHE A 34 21.19 6.64 -1.12
N GLU A 35 20.51 7.55 -1.80
CA GLU A 35 19.14 7.38 -2.29
C GLU A 35 19.13 7.48 -3.82
N LYS A 36 18.51 6.49 -4.47
CA LYS A 36 18.37 6.45 -5.94
C LYS A 36 17.53 7.61 -6.45
N LEU A 37 16.52 8.04 -5.68
CA LEU A 37 15.58 9.09 -6.06
C LEU A 37 16.07 10.49 -5.69
N SER A 38 15.41 11.50 -6.27
CA SER A 38 15.62 12.92 -5.93
C SER A 38 15.01 13.30 -4.58
N GLU A 39 14.21 12.42 -3.98
CA GLU A 39 13.52 12.65 -2.72
C GLU A 39 13.65 11.44 -1.78
N PRO A 40 13.94 11.66 -0.49
CA PRO A 40 14.18 10.57 0.45
C PRO A 40 12.87 9.97 1.03
N PHE A 41 13.03 9.04 1.97
CA PHE A 41 12.00 8.45 2.84
C PHE A 41 11.17 7.32 2.23
N GLY A 42 11.44 6.95 0.97
CA GLY A 42 10.88 5.76 0.34
C GLY A 42 9.36 5.67 0.47
N LEU A 43 8.84 4.52 0.95
CA LEU A 43 7.40 4.28 1.04
C LEU A 43 6.64 5.16 2.03
N VAL A 44 7.31 5.87 2.96
CA VAL A 44 6.60 6.91 3.75
C VAL A 44 6.08 8.01 2.83
N ARG A 45 6.86 8.36 1.81
CA ARG A 45 6.46 9.33 0.80
C ARG A 45 5.59 8.69 -0.29
N PHE A 46 6.08 7.58 -0.84
CA PHE A 46 5.57 7.01 -2.09
C PHE A 46 4.60 5.83 -1.91
N GLY A 47 4.44 5.30 -0.69
CA GLY A 47 3.60 4.14 -0.39
C GLY A 47 2.37 4.47 0.45
N VAL A 48 2.54 5.31 1.48
CA VAL A 48 1.44 5.70 2.38
C VAL A 48 0.36 6.44 1.59
N ALA A 49 -0.88 6.00 1.75
CA ALA A 49 -2.03 6.59 1.06
C ALA A 49 -2.17 8.09 1.37
N PRO A 50 -2.56 8.95 0.40
CA PRO A 50 -2.73 10.39 0.63
C PRO A 50 -3.81 10.74 1.65
N ASP A 51 -4.75 9.85 1.93
CA ASP A 51 -5.74 10.01 2.99
C ASP A 51 -5.25 9.56 4.38
N HIS A 52 -3.98 9.20 4.49
CA HIS A 52 -3.26 8.83 5.72
C HIS A 52 -2.08 9.78 6.04
N PRO A 53 -2.29 11.11 6.08
CA PRO A 53 -1.20 12.06 6.30
C PRO A 53 -0.52 11.86 7.66
N GLU A 54 -1.22 11.35 8.67
CA GLU A 54 -0.69 11.12 10.01
C GLU A 54 0.45 10.09 10.02
N VAL A 55 0.40 9.10 9.13
CA VAL A 55 1.46 8.10 8.98
C VAL A 55 2.70 8.72 8.31
N LYS A 56 2.51 9.76 7.47
CA LYS A 56 3.62 10.49 6.83
C LYS A 56 4.39 11.38 7.82
N ASN A 57 3.85 11.64 9.02
CA ASN A 57 4.50 12.49 10.03
C ASN A 57 5.87 11.99 10.49
N VAL A 58 6.16 10.69 10.36
CA VAL A 58 7.49 10.13 10.65
C VAL A 58 8.59 10.77 9.78
N ALA A 59 8.25 11.28 8.59
CA ALA A 59 9.19 12.01 7.75
C ALA A 59 9.72 13.30 8.40
N HIS A 60 8.95 13.94 9.28
CA HIS A 60 9.42 15.10 10.05
C HIS A 60 10.52 14.68 11.02
N GLU A 61 10.32 13.57 11.75
CA GLU A 61 11.33 13.04 12.66
C GLU A 61 12.64 12.69 11.94
N PHE A 62 12.54 12.10 10.74
CA PHE A 62 13.71 11.80 9.93
C PHE A 62 14.41 13.06 9.44
N ARG A 63 13.65 14.09 9.04
CA ARG A 63 14.19 15.38 8.61
C ARG A 63 14.92 16.09 9.76
N ASP A 64 14.31 16.17 10.93
CA ASP A 64 14.91 16.77 12.12
C ASP A 64 16.22 16.06 12.48
N MET A 65 16.25 14.73 12.37
CA MET A 65 17.46 13.94 12.59
C MET A 65 18.56 14.26 11.56
N LEU A 66 18.22 14.42 10.29
CA LEU A 66 19.18 14.82 9.25
C LEU A 66 19.71 16.24 9.46
N GLU A 67 18.87 17.19 9.87
CA GLU A 67 19.23 18.59 10.05
C GLU A 67 20.05 18.85 11.33
N THR A 68 19.82 18.06 12.39
CA THR A 68 20.50 18.23 13.68
C THR A 68 21.86 17.52 13.78
N ASN A 69 22.18 16.62 12.85
CA ASN A 69 23.40 15.80 12.89
C ASN A 69 24.33 16.12 11.72
N SER A 70 25.36 16.95 11.97
CA SER A 70 26.35 17.38 10.97
C SER A 70 27.27 16.26 10.45
N ASN A 71 27.26 15.11 11.11
CA ASN A 71 27.96 13.89 10.75
C ASN A 71 27.20 13.00 9.74
N ILE A 72 25.99 13.40 9.33
CA ILE A 72 25.22 12.72 8.28
C ILE A 72 25.34 13.49 6.96
N ARG A 73 25.52 12.75 5.86
CA ARG A 73 25.47 13.27 4.49
C ARG A 73 24.46 12.46 3.69
N MET A 74 23.54 13.14 3.04
CA MET A 74 22.52 12.54 2.16
C MET A 74 22.91 12.78 0.70
N HIS A 75 23.02 11.70 -0.07
CA HIS A 75 23.35 11.69 -1.49
C HIS A 75 22.10 11.24 -2.25
N LEU A 76 21.33 12.20 -2.78
CA LEU A 76 20.14 11.96 -3.59
C LEU A 76 20.54 11.73 -5.06
N ASN A 77 19.65 11.10 -5.85
CA ASN A 77 19.92 10.71 -7.24
C ASN A 77 21.16 9.82 -7.41
N HIS A 78 21.49 9.01 -6.40
CA HIS A 78 22.67 8.18 -6.37
C HIS A 78 22.29 6.70 -6.31
N HIS A 79 22.25 6.06 -7.48
CA HIS A 79 21.89 4.65 -7.60
C HIS A 79 23.11 3.74 -7.43
N ILE A 80 23.18 3.04 -6.30
CA ILE A 80 24.22 2.05 -6.02
C ILE A 80 23.79 0.68 -6.55
N THR A 81 24.47 0.21 -7.61
CA THR A 81 24.27 -1.13 -8.18
C THR A 81 25.37 -2.12 -7.76
N ASP A 82 26.50 -1.61 -7.27
CA ASP A 82 27.65 -2.39 -6.83
C ASP A 82 28.18 -1.85 -5.51
N LEU A 83 28.43 -2.76 -4.57
CA LEU A 83 28.89 -2.43 -3.22
C LEU A 83 30.41 -2.44 -3.06
N ARG A 84 31.19 -2.83 -4.08
CA ARG A 84 32.66 -2.97 -3.96
C ARG A 84 33.33 -1.68 -3.48
N ASP A 85 33.07 -0.56 -4.15
CA ASP A 85 33.68 0.73 -3.81
C ASP A 85 33.20 1.28 -2.46
N ILE A 86 31.91 1.06 -2.15
CA ILE A 86 31.31 1.47 -0.89
C ILE A 86 31.91 0.68 0.29
N ARG A 87 32.10 -0.64 0.12
CA ARG A 87 32.73 -1.51 1.13
C ARG A 87 34.21 -1.20 1.34
N ALA A 88 34.91 -0.70 0.33
CA ALA A 88 36.31 -0.29 0.44
C ALA A 88 36.47 1.05 1.19
N SER A 89 35.47 1.95 1.11
CA SER A 89 35.52 3.30 1.66
C SER A 89 34.86 3.46 3.04
N HIS A 90 34.03 2.50 3.47
CA HIS A 90 33.28 2.58 4.72
C HIS A 90 33.59 1.42 5.66
N SER A 91 33.49 1.67 6.97
CA SER A 91 33.70 0.62 7.98
C SER A 91 32.57 -0.42 7.99
N ALA A 92 31.36 -0.02 7.58
CA ALA A 92 30.19 -0.90 7.47
C ALA A 92 29.23 -0.39 6.38
N VAL A 93 28.40 -1.30 5.87
CA VAL A 93 27.36 -1.00 4.89
C VAL A 93 26.02 -1.55 5.37
N LEU A 94 25.01 -0.69 5.42
CA LEU A 94 23.61 -1.04 5.67
C LEU A 94 22.84 -1.03 4.36
N VAL A 95 22.23 -2.15 3.98
CA VAL A 95 21.35 -2.22 2.81
C VAL A 95 19.91 -2.11 3.27
N GLY A 96 19.29 -0.97 2.98
CA GLY A 96 17.92 -0.59 3.36
C GLY A 96 17.01 -0.31 2.16
N ILE A 97 17.21 -1.02 1.04
CA ILE A 97 16.53 -0.76 -0.24
C ILE A 97 15.07 -1.23 -0.30
N GLY A 98 14.57 -1.91 0.74
CA GLY A 98 13.22 -2.48 0.75
C GLY A 98 12.99 -3.57 -0.31
N ALA A 99 11.73 -3.91 -0.57
CA ALA A 99 11.35 -4.83 -1.64
C ALA A 99 10.91 -4.02 -2.86
N GLN A 100 11.58 -4.19 -4.02
CA GLN A 100 11.33 -3.40 -5.23
C GLN A 100 10.47 -4.11 -6.29
N GLY A 101 10.29 -5.43 -6.17
CA GLY A 101 9.43 -6.20 -7.07
C GLY A 101 7.96 -6.20 -6.66
N SER A 102 7.11 -6.61 -7.61
CA SER A 102 5.70 -6.96 -7.41
C SER A 102 5.46 -8.42 -7.79
N LYS A 103 4.50 -9.06 -7.12
CA LYS A 103 4.04 -10.39 -7.55
C LYS A 103 3.10 -10.21 -8.74
N THR A 104 3.31 -10.98 -9.79
CA THR A 104 2.42 -11.02 -10.95
C THR A 104 1.33 -12.08 -10.75
N ILE A 105 0.19 -11.86 -11.39
CA ILE A 105 -0.83 -12.91 -11.54
C ILE A 105 -0.50 -13.62 -12.86
N PRO A 106 -0.36 -14.94 -12.88
CA PRO A 106 -0.20 -15.70 -14.11
C PRO A 106 -1.55 -15.69 -14.85
N SER A 107 -1.78 -14.69 -15.71
CA SER A 107 -3.00 -14.60 -16.50
C SER A 107 -2.87 -13.68 -17.71
N ASP A 108 -3.60 -14.01 -18.78
CA ASP A 108 -3.77 -13.18 -19.98
C ASP A 108 -4.80 -12.05 -19.81
N PHE A 109 -5.27 -11.79 -18.58
CA PHE A 109 -6.26 -10.75 -18.33
C PHE A 109 -5.64 -9.37 -18.50
N HIS A 110 -5.96 -8.69 -19.59
CA HIS A 110 -5.57 -7.30 -19.82
C HIS A 110 -6.81 -6.39 -19.85
N PRO A 111 -6.69 -5.14 -19.37
CA PRO A 111 -5.50 -4.57 -18.72
C PRO A 111 -5.39 -4.99 -17.24
N HIS A 112 -4.17 -5.22 -16.76
CA HIS A 112 -3.87 -5.45 -15.34
C HIS A 112 -2.61 -4.68 -14.93
N GLN A 113 -2.49 -4.39 -13.63
CA GLN A 113 -1.32 -3.74 -13.05
C GLN A 113 -1.16 -4.18 -11.60
N SER A 114 0.05 -4.08 -11.05
CA SER A 114 0.22 -4.36 -9.62
C SER A 114 -0.37 -3.24 -8.77
N ALA A 115 -0.92 -3.58 -7.60
CA ALA A 115 -1.42 -2.57 -6.66
C ALA A 115 -0.31 -1.60 -6.24
N ARG A 116 0.93 -2.09 -6.15
CA ARG A 116 2.11 -1.29 -5.88
C ARG A 116 2.33 -0.23 -6.97
N ASP A 117 2.30 -0.59 -8.24
CA ASP A 117 2.55 0.37 -9.33
C ASP A 117 1.47 1.46 -9.36
N PHE A 118 0.22 1.08 -9.09
CA PHE A 118 -0.88 2.03 -8.92
C PHE A 118 -0.66 2.99 -7.74
N VAL A 119 -0.16 2.48 -6.61
CA VAL A 119 0.19 3.27 -5.42
C VAL A 119 1.32 4.24 -5.71
N LEU A 120 2.39 3.74 -6.34
CA LEU A 120 3.52 4.54 -6.76
C LEU A 120 3.08 5.67 -7.71
N TRP A 121 2.20 5.37 -8.66
CA TRP A 121 1.64 6.34 -9.59
C TRP A 121 0.85 7.45 -8.89
N TYR A 122 -0.12 7.08 -8.05
CA TYR A 122 -0.95 8.10 -7.41
C TYR A 122 -0.18 8.94 -6.38
N ASN A 123 0.94 8.43 -5.85
CA ASN A 123 1.83 9.15 -4.93
C ASN A 123 2.99 9.87 -5.65
N GLY A 124 3.05 9.83 -6.99
CA GLY A 124 4.04 10.58 -7.78
C GLY A 124 5.46 10.01 -7.74
N HIS A 125 5.61 8.71 -7.51
CA HIS A 125 6.89 8.05 -7.67
C HIS A 125 7.29 8.01 -9.16
N PRO A 126 8.57 8.26 -9.54
CA PRO A 126 8.98 8.31 -10.94
C PRO A 126 8.76 7.01 -11.75
N GLU A 127 8.77 5.86 -11.06
CA GLU A 127 8.50 4.54 -11.66
C GLU A 127 7.02 4.12 -11.54
N GLY A 128 6.14 5.00 -11.06
CA GLY A 128 4.71 4.76 -10.99
C GLY A 128 4.05 4.95 -12.35
N HIS A 129 3.19 4.01 -12.75
CA HIS A 129 2.53 4.04 -14.05
C HIS A 129 1.01 4.21 -13.90
N ARG A 130 0.45 5.07 -14.76
CA ARG A 130 -1.01 5.25 -14.89
C ARG A 130 -1.67 3.95 -15.37
N PRO A 131 -2.91 3.65 -14.94
CA PRO A 131 -3.67 2.56 -15.54
C PRO A 131 -3.83 2.70 -17.06
N GLU A 132 -3.56 1.63 -17.80
CA GLU A 132 -3.68 1.58 -19.27
C GLU A 132 -5.12 1.77 -19.76
N ILE A 133 -6.10 1.42 -18.92
CA ILE A 133 -7.52 1.58 -19.25
C ILE A 133 -7.95 3.06 -19.16
N SER A 134 -8.67 3.52 -20.18
CA SER A 134 -9.33 4.82 -20.14
C SER A 134 -10.29 4.89 -18.95
N ALA A 135 -10.21 5.97 -18.18
CA ALA A 135 -10.94 6.12 -16.93
C ALA A 135 -12.46 5.97 -17.12
N GLU A 136 -13.01 6.58 -18.17
CA GLU A 136 -14.43 6.55 -18.51
C GLU A 136 -14.92 5.15 -18.93
N LYS A 137 -14.01 4.23 -19.29
CA LYS A 137 -14.32 2.83 -19.58
C LYS A 137 -14.13 1.91 -18.38
N CYS A 138 -13.55 2.43 -17.28
CA CYS A 138 -13.18 1.65 -16.10
C CYS A 138 -14.30 1.59 -15.05
N GLY A 139 -15.47 1.04 -15.43
CA GLY A 139 -16.61 0.93 -14.50
C GLY A 139 -16.36 -0.02 -13.31
N ILE A 140 -15.64 -1.12 -13.53
CA ILE A 140 -15.38 -2.15 -12.51
C ILE A 140 -13.87 -2.30 -12.31
N VAL A 141 -13.44 -2.25 -11.05
CA VAL A 141 -12.05 -2.55 -10.65
C VAL A 141 -12.04 -3.77 -9.75
N SER A 142 -11.27 -4.78 -10.11
CA SER A 142 -11.08 -6.00 -9.32
C SER A 142 -9.67 -5.99 -8.71
N ILE A 143 -9.60 -6.07 -7.39
CA ILE A 143 -8.35 -6.06 -6.61
C ILE A 143 -8.16 -7.46 -6.02
N VAL A 144 -7.00 -8.07 -6.26
CA VAL A 144 -6.68 -9.40 -5.71
C VAL A 144 -5.74 -9.24 -4.53
N GLY A 145 -6.22 -9.61 -3.34
CA GLY A 145 -5.46 -9.55 -2.10
C GLY A 145 -6.27 -8.99 -0.93
N MET A 146 -5.95 -9.46 0.27
CA MET A 146 -6.69 -9.12 1.49
C MET A 146 -5.77 -8.47 2.54
N GLY A 147 -5.00 -7.48 2.12
CA GLY A 147 -4.10 -6.69 2.97
C GLY A 147 -4.39 -5.20 2.90
N ASN A 148 -3.75 -4.39 3.75
CA ASN A 148 -4.01 -2.95 3.82
C ASN A 148 -3.89 -2.24 2.47
N VAL A 149 -2.88 -2.57 1.65
CA VAL A 149 -2.72 -1.95 0.32
C VAL A 149 -3.96 -2.16 -0.58
N ALA A 150 -4.60 -3.33 -0.51
CA ALA A 150 -5.83 -3.57 -1.25
C ALA A 150 -6.97 -2.67 -0.75
N LEU A 151 -7.06 -2.47 0.56
CA LEU A 151 -8.04 -1.57 1.17
C LEU A 151 -7.76 -0.11 0.83
N ASP A 152 -6.49 0.32 0.84
CA ASP A 152 -6.08 1.69 0.48
C ASP A 152 -6.49 2.02 -0.95
N VAL A 153 -6.19 1.12 -1.89
CA VAL A 153 -6.58 1.26 -3.30
C VAL A 153 -8.11 1.29 -3.43
N ALA A 154 -8.81 0.38 -2.75
CA ALA A 154 -10.27 0.34 -2.79
C ALA A 154 -10.91 1.60 -2.22
N ARG A 155 -10.39 2.08 -1.09
CA ARG A 155 -10.87 3.27 -0.39
C ARG A 155 -10.69 4.49 -1.28
N LEU A 156 -9.51 4.69 -1.86
CA LEU A 156 -9.22 5.83 -2.73
C LEU A 156 -10.10 5.84 -3.99
N LEU A 157 -10.25 4.69 -4.66
CA LEU A 157 -11.10 4.54 -5.85
C LEU A 157 -12.60 4.73 -5.58
N SER A 158 -13.01 4.67 -4.31
CA SER A 158 -14.40 4.81 -3.86
C SER A 158 -14.74 6.22 -3.38
N LYS A 159 -13.75 7.13 -3.26
CA LYS A 159 -13.99 8.52 -2.83
C LYS A 159 -14.67 9.34 -3.92
N LYS A 160 -15.49 10.30 -3.51
CA LYS A 160 -16.06 11.34 -4.36
C LYS A 160 -14.98 12.31 -4.89
N SER A 161 -15.28 12.98 -6.00
CA SER A 161 -14.35 13.88 -6.71
C SER A 161 -13.87 15.07 -5.87
N ASP A 162 -14.74 15.64 -5.04
CA ASP A 162 -14.42 16.70 -4.09
C ASP A 162 -13.42 16.22 -3.02
N ALA A 163 -13.67 15.05 -2.44
CA ALA A 163 -12.77 14.44 -1.46
C ALA A 163 -11.39 14.12 -2.07
N LEU A 164 -11.34 13.62 -3.31
CA LEU A 164 -10.07 13.38 -4.03
C LEU A 164 -9.29 14.67 -4.24
N SER A 165 -9.97 15.75 -4.62
CA SER A 165 -9.35 17.06 -4.85
C SER A 165 -8.66 17.60 -3.59
N LEU A 166 -9.27 17.38 -2.42
CA LEU A 166 -8.68 17.76 -1.12
C LEU A 166 -7.40 17.00 -0.79
N LEU A 167 -7.18 15.81 -1.36
CA LEU A 167 -5.97 15.00 -1.13
C LEU A 167 -4.75 15.47 -1.92
N LYS A 168 -4.91 16.43 -2.85
CA LYS A 168 -3.77 17.05 -3.56
C LYS A 168 -2.72 17.59 -2.58
N LYS A 169 -3.16 18.20 -1.48
CA LYS A 169 -2.28 18.74 -0.43
C LYS A 169 -1.47 17.65 0.30
N ASN A 170 -1.92 16.39 0.24
CA ASN A 170 -1.28 15.24 0.88
C ASN A 170 -0.45 14.39 -0.11
N GLY A 171 -0.24 14.90 -1.33
CA GLY A 171 0.61 14.27 -2.34
C GLY A 171 -0.11 13.36 -3.33
N LEU A 172 -1.45 13.36 -3.38
CA LEU A 172 -2.15 12.72 -4.49
C LEU A 172 -1.89 13.49 -5.78
N THR A 173 -1.39 12.81 -6.82
CA THR A 173 -1.02 13.48 -8.08
C THR A 173 -2.23 14.04 -8.80
N MET A 174 -2.03 15.12 -9.57
CA MET A 174 -3.11 15.72 -10.36
C MET A 174 -3.64 14.73 -11.40
N GLU A 175 -2.75 13.98 -12.05
CA GLU A 175 -3.13 12.94 -12.99
C GLU A 175 -4.00 11.85 -12.35
N ALA A 176 -3.70 11.42 -11.12
CA ALA A 176 -4.52 10.45 -10.42
C ALA A 176 -5.89 11.00 -10.01
N ILE A 177 -5.95 12.26 -9.56
CA ILE A 177 -7.23 12.94 -9.25
C ILE A 177 -8.10 13.00 -10.52
N GLU A 178 -7.53 13.44 -11.64
CA GLU A 178 -8.23 13.54 -12.92
C GLU A 178 -8.73 12.17 -13.37
N TRP A 179 -7.87 11.16 -13.38
CA TRP A 179 -8.26 9.80 -13.80
C TRP A 179 -9.36 9.21 -12.90
N MET A 180 -9.24 9.34 -11.57
CA MET A 180 -10.25 8.82 -10.65
C MET A 180 -11.57 9.60 -10.74
N THR A 181 -11.51 10.90 -11.03
CA THR A 181 -12.69 11.76 -11.26
C THR A 181 -13.38 11.39 -12.56
N GLU A 182 -12.64 11.23 -13.67
CA GLU A 182 -13.19 10.80 -14.95
C GLU A 182 -13.79 9.40 -14.87
N ARG A 183 -13.19 8.49 -14.08
CA ARG A 183 -13.74 7.17 -13.81
C ARG A 183 -15.14 7.23 -13.19
N GLN A 184 -15.45 8.29 -12.43
CA GLN A 184 -16.79 8.44 -11.86
C GLN A 184 -17.88 8.67 -12.91
N LYS A 185 -17.53 8.99 -14.16
CA LYS A 185 -18.45 9.16 -15.29
C LYS A 185 -18.68 7.87 -16.08
N ALA A 186 -18.00 6.77 -15.74
CA ALA A 186 -18.13 5.52 -16.49
C ALA A 186 -19.60 5.04 -16.56
N PRO A 187 -20.07 4.59 -17.75
CA PRO A 187 -21.40 4.01 -17.87
C PRO A 187 -21.44 2.72 -17.02
N HIS A 188 -22.58 2.45 -16.37
CA HIS A 188 -22.84 1.35 -15.42
C HIS A 188 -22.52 1.65 -13.94
N GLN A 189 -23.00 0.76 -13.06
CA GLN A 189 -22.70 0.81 -11.62
C GLN A 189 -21.19 0.66 -11.41
N LYS A 190 -20.57 1.69 -10.86
CA LYS A 190 -19.16 1.72 -10.50
C LYS A 190 -18.93 0.76 -9.34
N LYS A 191 -18.04 -0.22 -9.52
CA LYS A 191 -17.73 -1.21 -8.50
C LYS A 191 -16.25 -1.30 -8.26
N VAL A 192 -15.89 -1.47 -7.00
CA VAL A 192 -14.55 -1.90 -6.60
C VAL A 192 -14.73 -3.19 -5.83
N GLN A 193 -14.12 -4.26 -6.33
CA GLN A 193 -14.29 -5.61 -5.81
C GLN A 193 -12.96 -6.10 -5.26
N ILE A 194 -13.00 -6.72 -4.08
CA ILE A 194 -11.81 -7.28 -3.46
C ILE A 194 -11.96 -8.80 -3.43
N PHE A 195 -11.02 -9.47 -4.09
CA PHE A 195 -10.97 -10.93 -4.19
C PHE A 195 -9.85 -11.47 -3.31
N ALA A 196 -10.15 -12.57 -2.63
CA ALA A 196 -9.17 -13.30 -1.83
C ALA A 196 -9.22 -14.79 -2.15
N ARG A 197 -8.04 -15.42 -2.10
CA ARG A 197 -7.89 -16.87 -2.27
C ARG A 197 -8.26 -17.69 -1.02
N ARG A 198 -8.42 -17.03 0.13
CA ARG A 198 -8.70 -17.61 1.45
C ARG A 198 -9.70 -16.72 2.20
N GLY A 199 -10.27 -17.24 3.28
CA GLY A 199 -11.29 -16.55 4.07
C GLY A 199 -10.76 -15.42 4.94
N TYR A 200 -11.66 -14.85 5.73
CA TYR A 200 -11.36 -13.78 6.69
C TYR A 200 -10.30 -14.14 7.75
N PRO A 201 -10.24 -15.38 8.30
CA PRO A 201 -9.19 -15.74 9.26
C PRO A 201 -7.78 -15.46 8.73
N GLU A 202 -7.54 -15.65 7.43
CA GLU A 202 -6.24 -15.44 6.80
C GLU A 202 -6.03 -14.04 6.19
N ALA A 203 -7.00 -13.14 6.32
CA ALA A 203 -6.81 -11.75 5.92
C ALA A 203 -5.64 -11.11 6.70
N VAL A 204 -4.92 -10.17 6.08
CA VAL A 204 -3.78 -9.48 6.72
C VAL A 204 -4.00 -7.98 6.83
N PHE A 205 -5.19 -7.50 6.47
CA PHE A 205 -5.59 -6.14 6.77
C PHE A 205 -5.81 -5.93 8.27
N THR A 206 -5.68 -4.69 8.72
CA THR A 206 -5.98 -4.30 10.10
C THR A 206 -7.41 -3.82 10.24
N ASN A 207 -7.94 -3.87 11.47
CA ASN A 207 -9.29 -3.38 11.75
C ASN A 207 -9.45 -1.87 11.55
N LYS A 208 -8.37 -1.08 11.63
CA LYS A 208 -8.43 0.36 11.36
C LYS A 208 -8.78 0.58 9.88
N GLU A 209 -7.94 0.08 8.99
CA GLU A 209 -8.12 0.19 7.54
C GLU A 209 -9.46 -0.39 7.08
N PHE A 210 -9.87 -1.52 7.66
CA PHE A 210 -11.15 -2.13 7.33
C PHE A 210 -12.34 -1.24 7.70
N ARG A 211 -12.35 -0.63 8.90
CA ARG A 211 -13.42 0.31 9.29
C ARG A 211 -13.46 1.54 8.40
N GLU A 212 -12.30 2.08 8.04
CA GLU A 212 -12.25 3.26 7.18
C GLU A 212 -12.83 2.98 5.79
N LEU A 213 -12.59 1.79 5.23
CA LEU A 213 -13.22 1.36 3.98
C LEU A 213 -14.75 1.29 4.10
N LEU A 214 -15.28 0.77 5.22
CA LEU A 214 -16.72 0.68 5.45
C LEU A 214 -17.41 2.04 5.62
N ASN A 215 -16.65 3.08 5.99
CA ASN A 215 -17.17 4.41 6.28
C ASN A 215 -16.80 5.45 5.20
N VAL A 216 -16.48 5.00 3.98
CA VAL A 216 -16.22 5.92 2.86
C VAL A 216 -17.49 6.65 2.46
N ASP A 217 -17.49 7.97 2.56
CA ASP A 217 -18.62 8.79 2.13
C ASP A 217 -18.90 8.62 0.62
N GLY A 218 -20.15 8.32 0.28
CA GLY A 218 -20.60 8.09 -1.09
C GLY A 218 -20.39 6.68 -1.64
N ALA A 219 -19.91 5.75 -0.83
CA ALA A 219 -19.76 4.35 -1.19
C ALA A 219 -20.46 3.45 -0.17
N VAL A 220 -21.00 2.32 -0.65
CA VAL A 220 -21.57 1.29 0.21
C VAL A 220 -20.69 0.05 0.11
N ALA A 221 -20.14 -0.35 1.24
CA ALA A 221 -19.42 -1.61 1.34
C ALA A 221 -20.43 -2.76 1.49
N VAL A 222 -20.34 -3.78 0.62
CA VAL A 222 -21.23 -4.95 0.68
C VAL A 222 -20.40 -6.19 0.92
N VAL A 223 -20.75 -6.92 1.99
CA VAL A 223 -20.21 -8.26 2.26
C VAL A 223 -21.37 -9.21 2.14
N ASN A 224 -21.35 -10.09 1.14
CA ASN A 224 -22.35 -11.14 1.05
C ASN A 224 -21.89 -12.32 1.94
N PRO A 225 -22.68 -12.75 2.93
CA PRO A 225 -22.33 -13.89 3.78
C PRO A 225 -21.95 -15.15 2.99
N SER A 226 -22.57 -15.39 1.82
CA SER A 226 -22.22 -16.55 0.98
C SER A 226 -20.80 -16.51 0.42
N ASP A 227 -20.21 -15.32 0.28
CA ASP A 227 -18.88 -15.14 -0.29
C ASP A 227 -17.76 -15.41 0.72
N LEU A 228 -18.09 -15.44 2.02
CA LEU A 228 -17.15 -15.82 3.08
C LEU A 228 -16.77 -17.31 3.01
N GLY A 229 -17.62 -18.13 2.37
CA GLY A 229 -17.38 -19.56 2.14
C GLY A 229 -17.51 -20.45 3.38
N GLU A 230 -17.72 -19.86 4.55
CA GLU A 230 -17.90 -20.48 5.87
C GLU A 230 -18.94 -19.67 6.65
N SER A 231 -19.62 -20.29 7.62
CA SER A 231 -20.56 -19.58 8.48
C SER A 231 -19.83 -18.63 9.44
N PHE A 232 -20.52 -17.60 9.93
CA PHE A 232 -19.94 -16.70 10.93
C PHE A 232 -19.51 -17.45 12.20
N GLU A 233 -20.25 -18.49 12.62
CA GLU A 233 -19.90 -19.34 13.76
C GLU A 233 -18.62 -20.17 13.53
N GLU A 234 -18.39 -20.64 12.30
CA GLU A 234 -17.15 -21.34 11.92
C GLU A 234 -15.96 -20.37 11.94
N ILE A 235 -16.13 -19.18 11.36
CA ILE A 235 -15.10 -18.14 11.36
C ILE A 235 -14.78 -17.70 12.78
N ALA A 236 -15.80 -17.50 13.63
CA ALA A 236 -15.65 -17.12 15.03
C ALA A 236 -14.81 -18.13 15.82
N ARG A 237 -15.02 -19.44 15.60
CA ARG A 237 -14.20 -20.52 16.17
C ARG A 237 -12.75 -20.45 15.70
N LYS A 238 -12.51 -20.23 14.39
CA LYS A 238 -11.15 -20.15 13.83
C LYS A 238 -10.36 -18.95 14.37
N VAL A 239 -11.03 -17.84 14.65
CA VAL A 239 -10.38 -16.63 15.17
C VAL A 239 -10.44 -16.53 16.69
N GLU A 240 -10.84 -17.60 17.39
CA GLU A 240 -11.16 -17.53 18.82
C GLU A 240 -9.98 -16.97 19.67
N LYS A 241 -8.76 -17.35 19.31
CA LYS A 241 -7.55 -16.97 20.03
C LYS A 241 -6.95 -15.64 19.57
N ASP A 242 -7.43 -15.07 18.47
CA ASP A 242 -6.97 -13.79 17.92
C ASP A 242 -7.96 -12.67 18.23
N ARG A 243 -7.64 -11.88 19.27
CA ARG A 243 -8.47 -10.76 19.72
C ARG A 243 -8.66 -9.69 18.62
N GLY A 244 -7.66 -9.49 17.76
CA GLY A 244 -7.75 -8.54 16.65
C GLY A 244 -8.78 -9.02 15.64
N LYS A 245 -8.68 -10.28 15.24
CA LYS A 245 -9.61 -10.90 14.29
C LYS A 245 -11.03 -11.02 14.82
N LYS A 246 -11.22 -11.32 16.11
CA LYS A 246 -12.55 -11.29 16.77
C LYS A 246 -13.23 -9.94 16.60
N ARG A 247 -12.54 -8.86 16.99
CA ARG A 247 -13.07 -7.50 16.86
C ARG A 247 -13.37 -7.14 15.40
N GLY A 248 -12.60 -7.65 14.45
CA GLY A 248 -12.87 -7.42 13.04
C GLY A 248 -14.04 -8.24 12.49
N LEU A 249 -14.33 -9.41 13.09
CA LEU A 249 -15.51 -10.21 12.74
C LEU A 249 -16.80 -9.51 13.16
N GLU A 250 -16.82 -8.90 14.35
CA GLU A 250 -17.94 -8.04 14.81
C GLU A 250 -18.20 -6.87 13.83
N ILE A 251 -17.16 -6.39 13.16
CA ILE A 251 -17.27 -5.35 12.13
C ILE A 251 -17.81 -5.92 10.82
N LEU A 252 -17.57 -7.19 10.51
CA LEU A 252 -18.11 -7.90 9.34
C LEU A 252 -19.57 -8.34 9.51
N GLU A 253 -20.00 -8.58 10.74
CA GLU A 253 -21.39 -8.93 11.06
C GLU A 253 -22.33 -7.71 10.96
N ARG A 254 -21.81 -6.50 11.22
CA ARG A 254 -22.57 -5.25 11.13
C ARG A 254 -23.03 -4.82 9.73
N PRO A 255 -22.28 -5.03 8.62
CA PRO A 255 -22.68 -4.60 7.28
C PRO A 255 -23.74 -5.49 6.58
N VAL A 256 -24.58 -6.21 7.33
CA VAL A 256 -25.67 -7.05 6.75
C VAL A 256 -26.98 -6.26 6.59
N ASP A 257 -26.95 -4.93 6.63
CA ASP A 257 -28.14 -4.15 6.28
C ASP A 257 -28.34 -4.11 4.76
N ILE A 258 -29.30 -4.94 4.35
CA ILE A 258 -29.93 -5.10 3.05
C ILE A 258 -30.11 -3.74 2.34
N ILE A 259 -29.42 -3.53 1.21
CA ILE A 259 -29.81 -2.50 0.24
C ILE A 259 -30.23 -3.18 -1.05
N ARG A 260 -31.55 -3.29 -1.23
CA ARG A 260 -32.17 -3.41 -2.56
C ARG A 260 -31.92 -2.08 -3.28
N GLY A 261 -30.92 -2.05 -4.16
CA GLY A 261 -30.71 -0.95 -5.10
C GLY A 261 -29.39 -0.19 -4.95
N ILE A 262 -28.46 -0.50 -5.85
CA ILE A 262 -27.39 0.35 -6.38
C ILE A 262 -26.04 0.45 -5.59
N SER A 263 -24.95 0.24 -6.36
CA SER A 263 -23.51 0.50 -6.13
C SER A 263 -22.79 -0.32 -5.04
N SER A 264 -22.51 -1.59 -5.33
CA SER A 264 -21.85 -2.53 -4.43
C SER A 264 -20.32 -2.55 -4.51
N ALA A 265 -19.62 -2.50 -3.36
CA ALA A 265 -18.34 -3.19 -3.22
C ALA A 265 -18.64 -4.66 -2.95
N VAL A 266 -18.19 -5.61 -3.77
CA VAL A 266 -18.45 -7.04 -3.56
C VAL A 266 -17.15 -7.70 -3.11
N PHE A 267 -17.15 -8.25 -1.90
CA PHE A 267 -16.18 -9.28 -1.51
C PHE A 267 -16.61 -10.57 -2.19
N CYS A 268 -16.02 -10.95 -3.33
CA CYS A 268 -16.46 -12.13 -4.07
C CYS A 268 -15.41 -13.25 -3.99
N ARG A 269 -15.90 -14.48 -3.82
CA ARG A 269 -15.14 -15.73 -3.70
C ARG A 269 -14.48 -16.12 -5.04
N THR A 270 -13.38 -16.86 -4.96
CA THR A 270 -12.96 -17.78 -6.04
C THR A 270 -13.34 -19.22 -5.66
N THR A 271 -14.34 -19.73 -6.38
CA THR A 271 -14.57 -21.11 -6.84
C THR A 271 -14.34 -22.30 -5.88
N HIS A 272 -15.46 -22.90 -5.42
CA HIS A 272 -15.57 -24.36 -5.34
C HIS A 272 -16.38 -24.84 -6.55
N GLY A 273 -15.71 -25.36 -7.58
CA GLY A 273 -16.28 -25.91 -8.83
C GLY A 273 -16.93 -24.83 -9.72
N VAL A 274 -16.47 -24.50 -10.92
CA VAL A 274 -16.20 -25.32 -12.10
C VAL A 274 -15.22 -24.54 -13.00
N GLY A 275 -14.19 -25.20 -13.55
CA GLY A 275 -13.31 -24.63 -14.59
C GLY A 275 -11.84 -24.99 -14.42
N TYR A 276 -11.38 -25.95 -15.21
CA TYR A 276 -10.10 -26.64 -15.16
C TYR A 276 -8.85 -25.74 -15.08
N PHE A 277 -7.99 -25.99 -14.09
CA PHE A 277 -6.53 -25.81 -14.22
C PHE A 277 -5.88 -27.19 -14.10
N SER A 278 -5.69 -27.85 -15.24
CA SER A 278 -4.80 -28.99 -15.39
C SER A 278 -3.65 -28.53 -16.29
N SER A 279 -2.49 -28.23 -15.70
CA SER A 279 -1.25 -28.24 -16.46
C SER A 279 -0.65 -29.65 -16.37
N LYS A 280 -1.03 -30.51 -17.31
CA LYS A 280 -0.14 -31.57 -17.78
C LYS A 280 0.46 -31.11 -19.11
N ARG A 281 1.68 -30.59 -19.04
CA ARG A 281 2.88 -31.13 -19.69
C ARG A 281 4.09 -30.35 -19.17
#